data_AF-A0A8S4D6F1-F1
#
_entry.id   AF-A0A8S4D6F1-F1
#
_cell.length_a   1.000
_cell.length_b   1.000
_cell.length_c   1.000
_cell.angle_alpha   90.00
_cell.angle_beta   90.00
_cell.angle_gamma   90.00
#
_symmetry.space_group_name_H-M   'P 1'
#
loop_
_entity.id
_entity.type
_entity.pdbx_description
1 polymer ?
#
loop_
_entity_poly.entity_id
_entity_poly.type
_entity_poly.pdbx_seq_one_letter_code
_entity_poly.pdbx_strand_id
1 'polypeptide(L)'
;MTTGASFGLGENMRDRRIVALTPVSCLMLPVFWLLQNNRANIWTRIQHHLEKKIPNKRKVFKEFVQEILWVRHREQTVEDVVSRTSHENHTTIHDVPYYIRMEEGINL
;
A
#
# COMPACT_ATOMS: atom_id res chain seq x y z
N MET A 1 -9.05 11.46 2.64
CA MET A 1 -9.03 12.78 1.97
C MET A 1 -8.31 13.76 2.88
N THR A 2 -7.67 14.79 2.33
CA THR A 2 -6.92 15.80 3.11
C THR A 2 -7.65 17.14 3.06
N THR A 3 -7.21 18.10 3.87
CA THR A 3 -7.69 19.48 3.85
C THR A 3 -7.70 20.05 2.42
N GLY A 4 -8.79 20.72 2.05
CA GLY A 4 -8.97 21.30 0.71
C GLY A 4 -9.51 20.32 -0.35
N ALA A 5 -9.75 19.07 -0.01
CA ALA A 5 -10.39 18.13 -0.92
C ALA A 5 -11.90 18.38 -1.02
N SER A 6 -12.46 18.19 -2.22
CA SER A 6 -13.89 18.29 -2.51
C SER A 6 -14.50 16.92 -2.77
N PHE A 7 -15.79 16.76 -2.44
CA PHE A 7 -16.61 15.58 -2.70
C PHE A 7 -18.07 16.01 -2.86
N GLY A 8 -18.93 15.13 -3.36
CA GLY A 8 -20.37 15.36 -3.50
C GLY A 8 -20.76 16.22 -4.70
N LEU A 9 -19.86 16.42 -5.68
CA LEU A 9 -20.09 17.25 -6.87
C LEU A 9 -20.77 16.51 -8.04
N GLY A 10 -21.35 15.32 -7.79
CA GLY A 10 -21.92 14.46 -8.82
C GLY A 10 -21.00 13.32 -9.30
N GLU A 11 -19.96 13.01 -8.54
CA GLU A 11 -19.17 11.78 -8.71
C GLU A 11 -20.03 10.53 -8.46
N ASN A 12 -19.66 9.41 -9.07
CA ASN A 12 -20.39 8.16 -8.84
C ASN A 12 -20.17 7.65 -7.40
N MET A 13 -21.23 7.66 -6.59
CA MET A 13 -21.22 7.22 -5.20
C MET A 13 -21.86 5.84 -4.98
N ARG A 14 -22.17 5.10 -6.05
CA ARG A 14 -22.73 3.75 -5.94
C ARG A 14 -21.77 2.82 -5.18
N ASP A 15 -22.28 2.13 -4.16
CA ASP A 15 -21.51 1.28 -3.24
C ASP A 15 -20.36 2.01 -2.51
N ARG A 16 -20.44 3.34 -2.33
CA ARG A 16 -19.41 4.16 -1.69
C ARG A 16 -19.99 4.97 -0.53
N ARG A 17 -19.17 5.18 0.50
CA ARG A 17 -19.49 6.03 1.65
C ARG A 17 -18.31 6.91 2.00
N ILE A 18 -18.60 8.12 2.46
CA ILE A 18 -17.61 9.06 2.99
C ILE A 18 -17.80 9.09 4.50
N VAL A 19 -16.74 8.78 5.23
CA VAL A 19 -16.76 8.70 6.69
C VAL A 19 -15.59 9.52 7.22
N ALA A 20 -15.86 10.33 8.24
CA ALA A 20 -14.83 11.06 8.95
C ALA A 20 -14.09 10.11 9.90
N LEU A 21 -12.77 9.98 9.73
CA LEU A 21 -11.91 9.21 10.65
C LEU A 21 -11.49 10.04 11.87
N THR A 22 -11.50 11.35 11.73
CA THR A 22 -11.19 12.34 12.76
C THR A 22 -12.24 13.45 12.72
N PRO A 23 -12.37 14.28 13.79
CA PRO A 23 -13.21 15.47 13.73
C PRO A 23 -12.77 16.37 12.58
N VAL A 24 -13.70 16.72 11.68
CA VAL A 24 -13.46 17.55 10.50
C VAL A 24 -14.54 18.61 10.37
N SER A 25 -14.16 19.77 9.83
CA SER A 25 -15.10 20.81 9.42
C SER A 25 -15.22 20.81 7.90
N CYS A 26 -16.44 20.72 7.39
CA CYS A 26 -16.73 20.71 5.96
C CYS A 26 -17.59 21.93 5.60
N LEU A 27 -17.22 22.62 4.52
CA LEU A 27 -18.08 23.63 3.91
C LEU A 27 -19.11 22.91 3.01
N MET A 28 -20.38 23.02 3.34
CA MET A 28 -21.46 22.46 2.54
C MET A 28 -22.02 23.55 1.63
N LEU A 29 -22.10 23.26 0.32
CA LEU A 29 -22.66 24.16 -0.68
C LEU A 29 -23.68 23.43 -1.56
N PRO A 30 -24.81 24.05 -1.91
CA PRO A 30 -25.73 23.46 -2.86
C PRO A 30 -25.12 23.36 -4.26
N VAL A 31 -25.13 22.16 -4.84
CA VAL A 31 -24.50 21.88 -6.15
C VAL A 31 -25.08 22.74 -7.27
N PHE A 32 -26.39 23.00 -7.24
CA PHE A 32 -27.04 23.85 -8.26
C PHE A 32 -26.42 25.25 -8.34
N TRP A 33 -25.99 25.79 -7.20
CA TRP A 33 -25.41 27.13 -7.11
C TRP A 33 -24.02 27.19 -7.75
N LEU A 34 -23.25 26.11 -7.61
CA LEU A 34 -21.96 25.93 -8.27
C LEU A 34 -22.13 25.79 -9.79
N LEU A 35 -23.11 24.99 -10.23
CA LEU A 35 -23.37 24.75 -11.65
C LEU A 35 -23.90 26.01 -12.38
N GLN A 36 -24.71 26.84 -11.71
CA GLN A 36 -25.13 28.14 -12.24
C GLN A 36 -23.94 29.09 -12.47
N ASN A 37 -22.88 28.98 -11.66
CA ASN A 37 -21.68 29.80 -11.73
C ASN A 37 -20.48 29.02 -12.29
N ASN A 38 -20.70 28.15 -13.29
CA ASN A 38 -19.67 27.28 -13.88
C ASN A 38 -18.78 28.00 -14.91
N ARG A 39 -18.15 29.11 -14.51
CA ARG A 39 -17.19 29.83 -15.35
C ARG A 39 -16.07 28.89 -15.77
N ALA A 40 -15.76 28.85 -17.07
CA ALA A 40 -14.73 27.98 -17.66
C ALA A 40 -14.88 26.47 -17.35
N ASN A 41 -16.10 25.99 -17.06
CA ASN A 41 -16.39 24.59 -16.77
C ASN A 41 -15.55 23.97 -15.63
N ILE A 42 -15.15 24.80 -14.66
CA ILE A 42 -14.29 24.38 -13.54
C ILE A 42 -14.91 23.22 -12.76
N TRP A 43 -16.21 23.29 -12.47
CA TRP A 43 -16.88 22.26 -11.65
C TRP A 43 -16.99 20.92 -12.40
N THR A 44 -17.22 20.95 -13.71
CA THR A 44 -17.22 19.76 -14.57
C THR A 44 -15.84 19.10 -14.60
N ARG A 45 -14.76 19.90 -14.67
CA ARG A 45 -13.39 19.39 -14.61
C ARG A 45 -13.07 18.76 -13.26
N ILE A 46 -13.54 19.36 -12.17
CA ILE A 46 -13.39 18.79 -10.83
C ILE A 46 -14.16 17.47 -10.72
N GLN A 47 -15.39 17.40 -11.22
CA GLN A 47 -16.16 16.15 -11.25
C GLN A 47 -15.43 15.04 -12.01
N HIS A 48 -14.87 15.32 -13.19
CA HIS A 48 -14.05 14.36 -13.93
C HIS A 48 -12.76 13.98 -13.20
N HIS A 49 -12.12 14.92 -12.51
CA HIS A 49 -10.96 14.63 -11.68
C HIS A 49 -11.32 13.66 -10.56
N LEU A 50 -12.44 13.89 -9.88
CA LEU A 50 -12.93 13.04 -8.80
C LEU A 50 -13.27 11.63 -9.31
N GLU A 51 -14.00 11.52 -10.43
CA GLU A 51 -14.34 10.24 -11.04
C GLU A 51 -13.08 9.42 -11.42
N LYS A 52 -12.02 10.09 -11.91
CA LYS A 52 -10.75 9.43 -12.24
C LYS A 52 -9.94 9.04 -10.99
N LYS A 53 -9.98 9.87 -9.94
CA LYS A 53 -9.17 9.67 -8.72
C LYS A 53 -9.78 8.60 -7.81
N ILE A 54 -11.10 8.45 -7.79
CA ILE A 54 -11.79 7.47 -6.94
C ILE A 54 -11.82 6.11 -7.67
N PRO A 55 -11.11 5.08 -7.17
CA PRO A 55 -11.02 3.79 -7.85
C PRO A 55 -12.36 3.08 -7.93
N ASN A 56 -12.59 2.34 -9.02
CA ASN A 56 -13.77 1.49 -9.17
C ASN A 56 -13.69 0.28 -8.20
N LYS A 57 -14.85 -0.23 -7.75
CA LYS A 57 -14.99 -1.42 -6.91
C LYS A 57 -14.18 -2.61 -7.41
N ARG A 58 -14.19 -2.86 -8.73
CA ARG A 58 -13.38 -3.93 -9.35
C ARG A 58 -11.88 -3.74 -9.15
N LYS A 59 -11.40 -2.49 -9.24
CA LYS A 59 -9.99 -2.15 -9.07
C LYS A 59 -9.58 -2.33 -7.60
N VAL A 60 -10.38 -1.81 -6.67
CA VAL A 60 -10.16 -2.00 -5.22
C VAL A 60 -10.14 -3.48 -4.84
N PHE A 61 -11.08 -4.27 -5.36
CA PHE A 61 -11.12 -5.70 -5.09
C PHE A 61 -9.90 -6.44 -5.67
N LYS A 62 -9.47 -6.09 -6.89
CA LYS A 62 -8.26 -6.66 -7.49
C LYS A 62 -7.02 -6.35 -6.65
N GLU A 63 -6.84 -5.09 -6.27
CA GLU A 63 -5.72 -4.65 -5.42
C GLU A 63 -5.74 -5.38 -4.08
N PHE A 64 -6.90 -5.50 -3.45
CA PHE A 64 -7.06 -6.26 -2.20
C PHE A 64 -6.63 -7.74 -2.33
N VAL A 65 -7.07 -8.43 -3.38
CA VAL A 65 -6.67 -9.82 -3.62
C VAL A 65 -5.17 -9.92 -3.90
N GLN A 66 -4.61 -9.00 -4.67
CA GLN A 66 -3.18 -8.96 -4.96
C GLN A 66 -2.34 -8.78 -3.69
N GLU A 67 -2.74 -7.90 -2.77
CA GLU A 67 -2.06 -7.70 -1.49
C GLU A 67 -2.08 -8.97 -0.64
N ILE A 68 -3.21 -9.68 -0.55
CA ILE A 68 -3.28 -10.95 0.20
C ILE A 68 -2.35 -12.01 -0.41
N LEU A 69 -2.37 -12.16 -1.73
CA LEU A 69 -1.51 -13.11 -2.43
C LEU A 69 -0.03 -12.76 -2.24
N TRP A 70 0.31 -11.47 -2.26
CA TRP A 70 1.66 -10.99 -2.02
C TRP A 70 2.14 -11.32 -0.61
N VAL A 71 1.32 -11.08 0.42
CA VAL A 71 1.65 -11.43 1.81
C VAL A 71 1.94 -12.92 1.94
N ARG A 72 1.06 -13.78 1.38
CA ARG A 72 1.26 -15.24 1.40
C ARG A 72 2.54 -15.65 0.68
N HIS A 73 2.78 -15.10 -0.51
CA HIS A 73 3.98 -15.39 -1.28
C HIS A 73 5.24 -14.99 -0.52
N ARG A 74 5.24 -13.82 0.13
CA ARG A 74 6.36 -13.34 0.94
C ARG A 74 6.66 -14.29 2.09
N GLU A 75 5.64 -14.74 2.83
CA GLU A 75 5.80 -15.70 3.93
C GLU A 75 6.38 -17.02 3.45
N GLN A 76 5.84 -17.58 2.36
CA GLN A 76 6.34 -18.80 1.74
C GLN A 76 7.79 -18.65 1.29
N THR A 77 8.14 -17.51 0.68
CA THR A 77 9.52 -17.25 0.24
C THR A 77 10.49 -17.23 1.41
N VAL A 78 10.10 -16.62 2.55
CA VAL A 78 10.94 -16.60 3.75
C VAL A 78 11.12 -18.02 4.31
N GLU A 79 10.04 -18.79 4.40
CA GLU A 79 10.09 -20.18 4.86
C GLU A 79 10.97 -21.07 3.96
N ASP A 80 10.85 -20.91 2.63
CA ASP A 80 11.68 -21.62 1.64
C ASP A 80 13.17 -21.27 1.78
N VAL A 81 13.49 -20.00 2.05
CA VAL A 81 14.89 -19.58 2.24
C VAL A 81 15.44 -20.15 3.56
N VAL A 82 14.68 -20.06 4.66
CA VAL A 82 15.10 -20.57 5.97
C VAL A 82 15.27 -22.09 5.95
N SER A 83 14.32 -22.83 5.34
CA SER A 83 14.42 -24.29 5.22
C SER A 83 15.63 -24.73 4.40
N ARG A 84 16.02 -23.98 3.36
CA ARG A 84 17.25 -24.22 2.59
C ARG A 84 18.54 -23.85 3.32
N THR A 85 18.49 -22.87 4.23
CA THR A 85 19.67 -22.48 5.03
C THR A 85 19.88 -23.39 6.24
N SER A 86 18.87 -24.18 6.61
CA SER A 86 18.99 -25.29 7.57
C SER A 86 19.69 -26.52 6.98
N HIS A 87 20.72 -26.33 6.16
CA HIS A 87 21.75 -27.35 6.02
C HIS A 87 22.68 -27.21 7.21
N GLU A 88 22.93 -28.30 7.93
CA GLU A 88 23.96 -28.35 8.95
C GLU A 88 25.27 -27.85 8.33
N ASN A 89 25.79 -26.72 8.82
CA ASN A 89 27.10 -26.25 8.40
C ASN A 89 28.12 -27.28 8.88
N HIS A 90 28.52 -28.20 8.00
CA HIS A 90 29.57 -29.19 8.26
C HIS A 90 30.98 -28.56 8.31
N THR A 91 31.10 -27.23 8.40
CA THR A 91 32.38 -26.57 8.65
C THR A 91 32.85 -26.95 10.03
N THR A 92 33.91 -27.75 10.04
CA THR A 92 34.65 -28.14 11.23
C THR A 92 35.80 -27.18 11.45
N ILE A 93 36.38 -27.21 12.65
CA ILE A 93 37.58 -26.45 12.96
C ILE A 93 38.75 -26.78 12.01
N HIS A 94 38.74 -27.95 11.37
CA HIS A 94 39.78 -28.36 10.43
C HIS A 94 39.70 -27.64 9.07
N ASP A 95 38.54 -27.04 8.73
CA ASP A 95 38.35 -26.24 7.53
C ASP A 95 38.91 -24.82 7.66
N VAL A 96 39.31 -24.42 8.88
CA VAL A 96 39.97 -23.14 9.16
C VAL A 96 41.49 -23.29 8.94
N PRO A 97 42.12 -22.39 8.14
CA PRO A 97 43.57 -22.40 7.91
C PRO A 97 44.39 -22.44 9.19
N TYR A 98 45.45 -23.25 9.20
CA TYR A 98 46.25 -23.53 10.40
C TYR A 98 46.86 -22.28 11.05
N TYR A 99 47.26 -21.29 10.24
CA TYR A 99 47.80 -20.02 10.73
C TYR A 99 46.80 -19.26 11.62
N ILE A 100 45.54 -19.20 11.20
CA ILE A 100 44.46 -18.52 11.95
C ILE A 100 44.16 -19.28 13.25
N ARG A 101 44.17 -20.62 13.21
CA ARG A 101 43.98 -21.45 14.41
C ARG A 101 45.07 -21.25 15.46
N MET A 102 46.32 -21.10 15.04
CA MET A 102 47.43 -20.80 15.95
C MET A 102 47.32 -19.39 16.56
N GLU A 103 46.87 -18.41 15.80
CA GLU A 103 46.74 -17.02 16.25
C GLU A 103 45.63 -16.85 17.30
N GLU A 104 44.51 -17.55 17.15
CA GLU A 104 43.38 -17.49 18.09
C GLU A 104 43.48 -18.46 19.28
N GLY A 105 44.53 -19.29 19.36
CA GLY A 105 44.75 -20.22 20.48
C GLY A 105 43.66 -21.31 20.61
N ILE A 106 42.95 -21.62 19.52
CA ILE A 106 41.89 -22.64 19.51
C ILE A 106 42.55 -24.01 19.31
N ASN A 107 42.42 -24.86 20.33
CA ASN A 107 43.27 -26.04 20.54
C ASN A 107 43.33 -27.05 19.39
N LEU A 108 44.54 -27.62 19.27
CA LEU A 108 44.90 -28.89 18.62
C LEU A 108 43.97 -30.04 18.99
#